data_AF-A0A960MRM4-F1
#
_entry.id   AF-A0A960MRM4-F1
#
_cell.length_a   1.000
_cell.length_b   1.000
_cell.length_c   1.000
_cell.angle_alpha   90.00
_cell.angle_beta   90.00
_cell.angle_gamma   90.00
#
_symmetry.space_group_name_H-M   'P 1'
#
loop_
_entity.id
_entity.type
_entity.pdbx_description
1 polymer ?
#
loop_
_entity_poly.entity_id
_entity_poly.type
_entity_poly.pdbx_seq_one_letter_code
_entity_poly.pdbx_strand_id
1 'polypeptide(L)'
;MSSAETETPPKSRPGRTKGEVKVWLTAMGLATGLIMIIGLLALIAWNGISVFWPKVVHEFTIAEADGKTSIIAGELVKTQMRRSTDGSGEKEEIQIFVGNKDSYGLGFRFLDAESIKGRAEPTGLIVAERMEYGDAIFYPVTLELAGGKTIPAEDASFETELRRLIAEVNDRRDEILHVEKTEIGAINERIRQFELTIRGLERDEDIVPTDRDAKIQAVRDKIAAEQGDYEQLAAKAKALRDKQKEHQLKYRLASGEEKSQPIGDFVYFYQPNQLGVFGKLGVFCHQFWEFVSAEPREANTEGGIFPAIFGTFVMTILMAVMVSPLGVIAAIYLREYAKQGLMVQIVRICVNNLAGVPSIVFGVFGLGFFVYGVGGFIDGGPKHPLPPFSWMLWAMTFICSAPIAIFLAMNYGGPSANLSKPHPVIVF
;
A
#
# COMPACT_ATOMS: atom_id res chain seq x y z
N MET A 1 -53.92 14.31 80.06
CA MET A 1 -52.58 13.71 80.23
C MET A 1 -52.32 12.81 79.03
N SER A 2 -51.18 13.03 78.38
CA SER A 2 -50.56 12.26 77.30
C SER A 2 -51.25 12.23 75.93
N SER A 3 -50.78 13.14 75.08
CA SER A 3 -50.64 13.01 73.64
C SER A 3 -50.04 11.65 73.26
N ALA A 4 -50.62 10.96 72.29
CA ALA A 4 -49.98 9.87 71.57
C ALA A 4 -49.62 10.39 70.18
N GLU A 5 -48.36 10.78 70.01
CA GLU A 5 -47.77 11.08 68.72
C GLU A 5 -47.75 9.81 67.86
N THR A 6 -48.48 9.81 66.75
CA THR A 6 -48.24 8.90 65.65
C THR A 6 -46.96 9.33 64.93
N GLU A 7 -45.85 8.68 65.24
CA GLU A 7 -44.60 8.78 64.46
C GLU A 7 -44.85 8.31 63.03
N THR A 8 -44.78 9.22 62.06
CA THR A 8 -44.65 8.86 60.65
C THR A 8 -43.22 8.37 60.38
N PRO A 9 -43.01 7.22 59.72
CA PRO A 9 -41.67 6.74 59.43
C PRO A 9 -40.95 7.71 58.48
N PRO A 10 -39.62 7.90 58.60
CA PRO A 10 -38.88 8.81 57.73
C PRO A 10 -38.97 8.32 56.29
N LYS A 11 -39.39 9.21 55.36
CA LYS A 11 -39.28 8.98 53.91
C LYS A 11 -37.83 8.61 53.60
N SER A 12 -37.56 7.36 53.24
CA SER A 12 -36.27 6.96 52.72
C SER A 12 -36.00 7.77 51.46
N ARG A 13 -34.91 8.56 51.47
CA ARG A 13 -34.42 9.23 50.27
C ARG A 13 -34.24 8.15 49.19
N PRO A 14 -34.67 8.36 47.93
CA PRO A 14 -34.44 7.37 46.89
C PRO A 14 -32.94 7.12 46.79
N GLY A 15 -32.52 5.95 47.26
CA GLY A 15 -31.12 5.56 47.31
C GLY A 15 -30.62 5.44 45.88
N ARG A 16 -29.70 6.32 45.49
CA ARG A 16 -28.98 6.28 44.22
C ARG A 16 -28.53 4.84 43.96
N THR A 17 -29.07 4.21 42.92
CA THR A 17 -28.84 2.81 42.59
C THR A 17 -27.34 2.54 42.47
N LYS A 18 -26.82 1.64 43.32
CA LYS A 18 -25.40 1.26 43.33
C LYS A 18 -25.02 0.74 41.94
N GLY A 19 -24.17 1.48 41.22
CA GLY A 19 -23.67 1.10 39.89
C GLY A 19 -23.89 2.13 38.79
N GLU A 20 -24.77 3.11 38.99
CA GLU A 20 -25.07 4.16 38.00
C GLU A 20 -23.80 4.92 37.57
N VAL A 21 -22.94 5.29 38.54
CA VAL A 21 -21.66 5.95 38.27
C VAL A 21 -20.74 5.07 37.41
N LYS A 22 -20.74 3.75 37.61
CA LYS A 22 -19.90 2.83 36.83
C LYS A 22 -20.40 2.72 35.39
N VAL A 23 -21.71 2.70 35.18
CA VAL A 23 -22.33 2.71 33.84
C VAL A 23 -22.02 3.99 33.10
N TRP A 24 -22.14 5.15 33.76
CA TRP A 24 -21.74 6.43 33.17
C TRP A 24 -20.25 6.48 32.84
N LEU A 25 -19.38 5.96 33.71
CA LEU A 25 -17.94 5.88 33.44
C LEU A 25 -17.62 4.98 32.24
N THR A 26 -18.25 3.80 32.12
CA THR A 26 -18.05 2.92 30.95
C THR A 26 -18.63 3.51 29.68
N ALA A 27 -19.78 4.19 29.76
CA ALA A 27 -20.38 4.89 28.63
C ALA A 27 -19.52 6.08 28.18
N MET A 28 -18.97 6.85 29.12
CA MET A 28 -18.01 7.92 28.84
C MET A 28 -16.73 7.37 28.22
N GLY A 29 -16.19 6.26 28.74
CA GLY A 29 -15.02 5.59 28.17
C GLY A 29 -15.27 5.15 26.73
N LEU A 30 -16.41 4.51 26.45
CA LEU A 30 -16.80 4.12 25.09
C LEU A 30 -16.97 5.32 24.17
N ALA A 31 -17.66 6.38 24.63
CA ALA A 31 -17.88 7.59 23.86
C ALA A 31 -16.56 8.30 23.51
N THR A 32 -15.66 8.44 24.48
CA THR A 32 -14.31 8.98 24.26
C THR A 32 -13.53 8.13 23.26
N GLY A 33 -13.59 6.80 23.41
CA GLY A 33 -12.94 5.87 22.46
C GLY A 33 -13.47 6.04 21.02
N LEU A 34 -14.78 6.14 20.85
CA LEU A 34 -15.41 6.38 19.54
C LEU A 34 -15.01 7.75 18.96
N ILE A 35 -15.01 8.81 19.78
CA ILE A 35 -14.57 10.15 19.36
C ILE A 35 -13.11 10.12 18.92
N MET A 36 -12.23 9.42 19.66
CA MET A 36 -10.83 9.28 19.29
C MET A 36 -10.66 8.55 17.95
N ILE A 37 -11.40 7.46 17.73
CA ILE A 37 -11.36 6.71 16.47
C ILE A 37 -11.84 7.58 15.31
N ILE A 38 -12.99 8.24 15.45
CA ILE A 38 -13.54 9.13 14.42
C ILE A 38 -12.58 10.29 14.16
N GLY A 39 -12.03 10.90 15.21
CA GLY A 39 -11.06 11.98 15.10
C GLY A 39 -9.78 11.56 14.38
N LEU A 40 -9.25 10.37 14.69
CA LEU A 40 -8.09 9.81 14.01
C LEU A 40 -8.40 9.51 12.54
N LEU A 41 -9.54 8.88 12.24
CA LEU A 41 -9.95 8.60 10.86
C LEU A 41 -10.15 9.89 10.06
N ALA A 42 -10.74 10.92 10.67
CA ALA A 42 -10.91 12.23 10.05
C ALA A 42 -9.56 12.91 9.78
N LEU A 43 -8.61 12.83 10.72
CA LEU A 43 -7.25 13.35 10.53
C LEU A 43 -6.53 12.64 9.38
N ILE A 44 -6.61 11.30 9.34
CA ILE A 44 -6.02 10.49 8.26
C ILE A 44 -6.66 10.85 6.92
N ALA A 45 -7.99 10.93 6.87
CA ALA A 45 -8.71 11.29 5.66
C ALA A 45 -8.35 12.71 5.18
N TRP A 46 -8.30 13.67 6.09
CA TRP A 46 -7.92 15.05 5.78
C TRP A 46 -6.50 15.15 5.21
N ASN A 47 -5.53 14.53 5.90
CA ASN A 47 -4.15 14.51 5.44
C ASN A 47 -4.01 13.77 4.10
N GLY A 48 -4.73 12.66 3.91
CA GLY A 48 -4.71 11.90 2.66
C GLY A 48 -5.33 12.63 1.47
N ILE A 49 -6.53 13.21 1.64
CA ILE A 49 -7.23 13.96 0.58
C ILE A 49 -6.39 15.16 0.11
N SER A 50 -5.67 15.81 1.03
CA SER A 50 -4.84 16.97 0.70
C SER A 50 -3.67 16.65 -0.24
N VAL A 51 -3.25 15.38 -0.34
CA VAL A 51 -2.18 14.93 -1.24
C VAL A 51 -2.61 14.99 -2.70
N PHE A 52 -3.86 14.62 -3.01
CA PHE A 52 -4.39 14.61 -4.38
C PHE A 52 -4.84 16.00 -4.87
N TRP A 53 -4.79 17.00 -4.00
CA TRP A 53 -5.21 18.35 -4.37
C TRP A 53 -4.08 19.07 -5.12
N PRO A 54 -4.31 19.52 -6.37
CA PRO A 54 -3.26 20.17 -7.16
C PRO A 54 -2.84 21.49 -6.51
N LYS A 55 -1.57 21.55 -6.10
CA LYS A 55 -0.98 22.72 -5.47
C LYS A 55 -0.57 23.74 -6.51
N VAL A 56 -0.41 24.97 -6.05
CA VAL A 56 0.14 26.06 -6.87
C VAL A 56 1.66 25.85 -6.95
N VAL A 57 2.21 25.98 -8.15
CA VAL A 57 3.66 25.91 -8.37
C VAL A 57 4.22 27.32 -8.35
N HIS A 58 5.24 27.52 -7.53
CA HIS A 58 5.93 28.79 -7.44
C HIS A 58 7.31 28.71 -8.08
N GLU A 59 7.71 29.79 -8.73
CA GLU A 59 9.11 30.03 -9.07
C GLU A 59 9.80 30.78 -7.93
N PHE A 60 10.92 30.22 -7.50
CA PHE A 60 11.77 30.76 -6.46
C PHE A 60 13.06 31.28 -7.09
N THR A 61 13.32 32.57 -6.91
CA THR A 61 14.61 33.18 -7.23
C THR A 61 15.50 33.09 -6.00
N ILE A 62 16.53 32.25 -6.06
CA ILE A 62 17.38 31.91 -4.92
C ILE A 62 18.75 32.58 -5.10
N ALA A 63 19.27 33.16 -4.03
CA ALA A 63 20.64 33.64 -3.96
C ALA A 63 21.59 32.51 -3.57
N GLU A 64 22.53 32.18 -4.45
CA GLU A 64 23.58 31.21 -4.13
C GLU A 64 24.77 31.88 -3.45
N ALA A 65 25.55 31.09 -2.70
CA ALA A 65 26.73 31.57 -1.96
C ALA A 65 27.77 32.25 -2.86
N ASP A 66 27.84 31.87 -4.14
CA ASP A 66 28.74 32.42 -5.15
C ASP A 66 28.27 33.77 -5.72
N GLY A 67 27.18 34.34 -5.18
CA GLY A 67 26.59 35.60 -5.64
C GLY A 67 25.72 35.48 -6.90
N LYS A 68 25.64 34.29 -7.50
CA LYS A 68 24.73 33.98 -8.61
C LYS A 68 23.28 33.84 -8.11
N THR A 69 22.33 34.01 -9.01
CA THR A 69 20.92 33.73 -8.77
C THR A 69 20.49 32.53 -9.59
N SER A 70 19.88 31.53 -8.95
CA SER A 70 19.23 30.41 -9.63
C SER A 70 17.71 30.52 -9.49
N ILE A 71 17.00 30.05 -10.52
CA ILE A 71 15.54 30.00 -10.53
C ILE A 71 15.12 28.54 -10.49
N ILE A 72 14.22 28.21 -9.57
CA ILE A 72 13.69 26.86 -9.41
C ILE A 72 12.18 26.94 -9.28
N ALA A 73 11.47 26.12 -10.04
CA ALA A 73 10.02 25.95 -9.90
C ALA A 73 9.74 24.77 -8.97
N GLY A 74 8.76 24.93 -8.09
CA GLY A 74 8.31 23.84 -7.24
C GLY A 74 7.08 24.18 -6.41
N GLU A 75 6.46 23.14 -5.88
CA GLU A 75 5.33 23.25 -4.97
C GLU A 75 5.81 23.47 -3.54
N LEU A 76 5.13 24.34 -2.81
CA LEU A 76 5.39 24.52 -1.37
C LEU A 76 4.83 23.32 -0.60
N VAL A 77 5.70 22.56 0.06
CA VAL A 77 5.29 21.36 0.82
C VAL A 77 5.13 21.69 2.29
N LYS A 78 6.17 22.27 2.90
CA LYS A 78 6.23 22.52 4.33
C LYS A 78 7.18 23.66 4.64
N THR A 79 6.86 24.43 5.67
CA THR A 79 7.77 25.39 6.29
C THR A 79 8.10 24.90 7.70
N GLN A 80 9.38 24.92 8.08
CA GLN A 80 9.83 24.47 9.39
C GLN A 80 10.97 25.32 9.94
N MET A 81 11.07 25.42 11.27
CA MET A 81 12.19 26.06 11.92
C MET A 81 13.31 25.04 12.12
N ARG A 82 14.47 25.28 11.52
CA ARG A 82 15.68 24.47 11.69
C ARG A 82 16.65 25.21 12.61
N ARG A 83 17.14 24.53 13.65
CA ARG A 83 18.22 25.07 14.47
C ARG A 83 19.49 25.13 13.62
N SER A 84 20.06 26.32 13.48
CA SER A 84 21.26 26.55 12.69
C SER A 84 22.45 25.76 13.25
N THR A 85 23.21 25.12 12.38
CA THR A 85 24.45 24.41 12.72
C THR A 85 25.52 25.34 13.28
N ASP A 86 25.46 26.62 12.92
CA ASP A 86 26.48 27.61 13.26
C ASP A 86 26.19 28.32 14.60
N GLY A 87 25.17 27.87 15.34
CA GLY A 87 24.77 28.48 16.62
C GLY A 87 24.07 29.83 16.49
N SER A 88 23.81 30.31 15.27
CA SER A 88 23.19 31.60 14.95
C SER A 88 21.68 31.69 15.20
N GLY A 89 21.08 30.72 15.88
CA GLY A 89 19.65 30.69 16.23
C GLY A 89 18.84 29.69 15.41
N GLU A 90 17.52 29.87 15.41
CA GLU A 90 16.59 29.10 14.56
C GLU A 90 16.41 29.85 13.23
N LYS A 91 16.56 29.12 12.12
CA LYS A 91 16.34 29.63 10.77
C LYS A 91 15.09 28.99 10.19
N GLU A 92 14.31 29.78 9.47
CA GLU A 92 13.16 29.29 8.73
C GLU A 92 13.63 28.59 7.45
N GLU A 93 13.25 27.33 7.29
CA GLU A 93 13.58 26.48 6.15
C GLU A 93 12.28 26.07 5.46
N ILE A 94 12.27 26.23 4.14
CA ILE A 94 11.14 25.92 3.28
C ILE A 94 11.48 24.66 2.47
N GLN A 95 10.63 23.64 2.59
CA GLN A 95 10.69 22.45 1.76
C GLN A 95 9.80 22.65 0.52
N ILE A 96 10.41 22.52 -0.65
CA ILE A 96 9.72 22.56 -1.94
C ILE A 96 9.84 21.22 -2.65
N PHE A 97 8.77 20.83 -3.34
CA PHE A 97 8.78 19.71 -4.29
C PHE A 97 9.11 20.25 -5.68
N VAL A 98 10.29 19.92 -6.18
CA VAL A 98 10.82 20.44 -7.46
C VAL A 98 10.56 19.51 -8.63
N GLY A 99 10.13 18.26 -8.36
CA GLY A 99 10.03 17.23 -9.38
C GLY A 99 11.37 16.95 -10.06
N ASN A 100 11.33 16.52 -11.33
CA ASN A 100 12.48 16.39 -12.22
C ASN A 100 13.69 15.70 -11.57
N LYS A 101 13.47 14.53 -10.95
CA LYS A 101 14.52 13.76 -10.26
C LYS A 101 15.73 13.46 -11.17
N ASP A 102 15.51 13.40 -12.47
CA ASP A 102 16.52 13.24 -13.52
C ASP A 102 17.46 14.45 -13.69
N SER A 103 17.01 15.69 -13.42
CA SER A 103 17.88 16.89 -13.42
C SER A 103 18.47 17.19 -12.06
N TYR A 104 17.65 17.09 -11.01
CA TYR A 104 18.03 17.57 -9.68
C TYR A 104 18.52 16.47 -8.73
N GLY A 105 18.41 15.19 -9.11
CA GLY A 105 18.75 14.02 -8.31
C GLY A 105 17.73 13.69 -7.21
N LEU A 106 17.10 14.71 -6.62
CA LEU A 106 16.09 14.59 -5.58
C LEU A 106 14.83 15.37 -5.96
N GLY A 107 13.65 14.82 -5.66
CA GLY A 107 12.37 15.49 -5.92
C GLY A 107 12.03 16.59 -4.91
N PHE A 108 12.76 16.67 -3.79
CA PHE A 108 12.58 17.70 -2.77
C PHE A 108 13.86 18.50 -2.58
N ARG A 109 13.72 19.81 -2.38
CA ARG A 109 14.79 20.70 -1.94
C ARG A 109 14.36 21.48 -0.71
N PHE A 110 15.30 21.64 0.20
CA PHE A 110 15.18 22.53 1.35
C PHE A 110 15.91 23.83 1.01
N LEU A 111 15.23 24.95 1.19
CA LEU A 111 15.72 26.29 0.93
C LEU A 111 15.64 27.11 2.21
N ASP A 112 16.71 27.80 2.56
CA ASP A 112 16.67 28.79 3.63
C ASP A 112 15.79 29.97 3.19
N ALA A 113 14.81 30.37 4.00
CA ALA A 113 13.89 31.44 3.65
C ALA A 113 14.61 32.77 3.32
N GLU A 114 15.73 33.03 3.99
CA GLU A 114 16.59 34.20 3.77
C GLU A 114 17.27 34.22 2.39
N SER A 115 17.46 33.04 1.77
CA SER A 115 18.08 32.93 0.44
C SER A 115 17.10 33.25 -0.69
N ILE A 116 15.80 33.28 -0.41
CA ILE A 116 14.75 33.51 -1.41
C ILE A 116 14.59 35.02 -1.64
N LYS A 117 15.02 35.49 -2.81
CA LYS A 117 14.91 36.90 -3.22
C LYS A 117 13.55 37.25 -3.82
N GLY A 118 12.82 36.27 -4.32
CA GLY A 118 11.52 36.48 -4.95
C GLY A 118 10.75 35.18 -5.14
N ARG A 119 9.43 35.31 -5.14
CA ARG A 119 8.48 34.24 -5.43
C ARG A 119 7.49 34.72 -6.49
N ALA A 120 7.32 33.96 -7.56
CA ALA A 120 6.32 34.22 -8.59
C ALA A 120 5.41 33.01 -8.82
N GLU A 121 4.19 33.25 -9.29
CA GLU A 121 3.26 32.22 -9.74
C GLU A 121 3.11 32.32 -11.26
N PRO A 122 4.06 31.75 -12.03
CA PRO A 122 4.06 31.92 -13.46
C PRO A 122 2.87 31.22 -14.12
N THR A 123 2.37 31.83 -15.20
CA THR A 123 1.43 31.17 -16.11
C THR A 123 2.21 30.47 -17.23
N GLY A 124 1.61 29.45 -17.85
CA GLY A 124 2.28 28.63 -18.89
C GLY A 124 3.13 27.45 -18.38
N LEU A 125 3.27 27.27 -17.07
CA LEU A 125 3.94 26.12 -16.48
C LEU A 125 3.03 24.88 -16.51
N ILE A 126 3.62 23.72 -16.83
CA ILE A 126 2.97 22.41 -16.81
C ILE A 126 3.60 21.54 -15.72
N VAL A 127 2.74 20.83 -14.97
CA VAL A 127 3.12 19.68 -14.17
C VAL A 127 2.65 18.44 -14.94
N ALA A 128 3.59 17.57 -15.29
CA ALA A 128 3.30 16.34 -15.99
C ALA A 128 3.84 15.14 -15.22
N GLU A 129 2.96 14.18 -14.98
CA GLU A 129 3.30 12.88 -14.44
C GLU A 129 4.02 12.04 -15.50
N ARG A 130 5.12 11.40 -15.10
CA ARG A 130 5.95 10.57 -15.97
C ARG A 130 6.00 9.14 -15.46
N MET A 131 6.29 8.23 -16.38
CA MET A 131 6.51 6.82 -16.08
C MET A 131 7.73 6.60 -15.18
N GLU A 132 8.77 7.39 -15.38
CA GLU A 132 10.03 7.32 -14.64
C GLU A 132 10.37 8.70 -14.05
N TYR A 133 11.11 8.70 -12.93
CA TYR A 133 11.61 9.92 -12.28
C TYR A 133 10.54 10.87 -11.72
N GLY A 134 9.30 10.39 -11.58
CA GLY A 134 8.15 11.14 -11.03
C GLY A 134 7.81 12.40 -11.82
N ASP A 135 7.03 13.28 -11.20
CA ASP A 135 6.52 14.51 -11.81
C ASP A 135 7.63 15.40 -12.40
N ALA A 136 7.34 15.95 -13.57
CA ALA A 136 8.14 16.96 -14.23
C ALA A 136 7.41 18.30 -14.20
N ILE A 137 8.12 19.35 -13.77
CA ILE A 137 7.65 20.72 -13.66
C ILE A 137 8.42 21.56 -14.70
N PHE A 138 7.76 22.01 -15.75
CA PHE A 138 8.44 22.64 -16.89
C PHE A 138 7.59 23.63 -17.69
N TYR A 139 8.28 24.39 -18.55
CA TYR A 139 7.67 25.18 -19.62
C TYR A 139 7.72 24.41 -20.93
N PRO A 140 6.58 24.12 -21.58
CA PRO A 140 6.59 23.52 -22.91
C PRO A 140 7.25 24.48 -23.91
N VAL A 141 8.00 23.92 -24.87
CA VAL A 141 8.67 24.71 -25.91
C VAL A 141 8.10 24.32 -27.27
N THR A 142 8.26 23.06 -27.67
CA THR A 142 7.76 22.54 -28.96
C THR A 142 7.35 21.09 -28.83
N LEU A 143 6.30 20.72 -29.56
CA LEU A 143 5.90 19.35 -29.80
C LEU A 143 6.41 18.91 -31.17
N GLU A 144 7.21 17.85 -31.23
CA GLU A 144 7.75 17.30 -32.47
C GLU A 144 7.00 16.02 -32.83
N LEU A 145 6.30 16.05 -33.96
CA LEU A 145 5.48 14.95 -34.43
C LEU A 145 6.26 14.04 -35.38
N ALA A 146 5.82 12.76 -35.43
CA ALA A 146 6.24 11.83 -36.46
C ALA A 146 6.08 12.46 -37.86
N GLY A 147 7.15 12.44 -38.66
CA GLY A 147 7.19 13.08 -39.99
C GLY A 147 7.75 14.51 -40.01
N GLY A 148 8.27 15.02 -38.89
CA GLY A 148 9.04 16.28 -38.84
C GLY A 148 8.20 17.56 -38.71
N LYS A 149 6.89 17.43 -38.51
CA LYS A 149 6.01 18.58 -38.19
C LYS A 149 6.25 18.99 -36.74
N THR A 150 6.45 20.28 -36.50
CA THR A 150 6.59 20.83 -35.15
C THR A 150 5.44 21.79 -34.82
N ILE A 151 5.00 21.77 -33.57
CA ILE A 151 3.95 22.67 -33.04
C ILE A 151 4.54 23.42 -31.86
N PRO A 152 4.77 24.74 -31.96
CA PRO A 152 5.23 25.56 -30.84
C PRO A 152 4.22 25.60 -29.68
N ALA A 153 4.69 25.75 -28.45
CA ALA A 153 3.85 25.84 -27.26
C ALA A 153 2.87 27.04 -27.26
N GLU A 154 3.19 28.08 -28.02
CA GLU A 154 2.37 29.29 -28.19
C GLU A 154 1.17 29.06 -29.13
N ASP A 155 1.17 27.97 -29.90
CA ASP A 155 0.08 27.64 -30.83
C ASP A 155 -1.17 27.21 -30.04
N ALA A 156 -2.34 27.73 -30.43
CA ALA A 156 -3.62 27.41 -29.80
C ALA A 156 -3.97 25.89 -29.88
N SER A 157 -3.41 25.18 -30.87
CA SER A 157 -3.59 23.74 -31.05
C SER A 157 -2.69 22.89 -30.16
N PHE A 158 -1.64 23.46 -29.54
CA PHE A 158 -0.63 22.72 -28.80
C PHE A 158 -1.22 21.85 -27.68
N GLU A 159 -2.04 22.44 -26.81
CA GLU A 159 -2.60 21.72 -25.66
C GLU A 159 -3.54 20.60 -26.11
N THR A 160 -4.37 20.86 -27.12
CA THR A 160 -5.30 19.86 -27.66
C THR A 160 -4.55 18.68 -28.25
N GLU A 161 -3.47 18.94 -29.00
CA GLU A 161 -2.64 17.91 -29.59
C GLU A 161 -1.84 17.14 -28.55
N LEU A 162 -1.28 17.81 -27.53
CA LEU A 162 -0.57 17.16 -26.44
C LEU A 162 -1.49 16.22 -25.64
N ARG A 163 -2.73 16.65 -25.34
CA ARG A 163 -3.75 15.78 -24.70
C ARG A 163 -4.08 14.57 -25.57
N ARG A 164 -4.26 14.77 -26.88
CA ARG A 164 -4.54 13.70 -27.84
C ARG A 164 -3.42 12.67 -27.87
N LEU A 165 -2.16 13.12 -27.95
CA LEU A 165 -1.00 12.22 -28.01
C LEU A 165 -0.80 11.48 -26.69
N ILE A 166 -0.97 12.14 -25.54
CA ILE A 166 -0.85 11.47 -24.23
C ILE A 166 -1.92 10.38 -24.08
N ALA A 167 -3.16 10.64 -24.51
CA ALA A 167 -4.20 9.62 -24.54
C ALA A 167 -3.82 8.44 -25.47
N GLU A 168 -3.34 8.73 -26.67
CA GLU A 168 -2.93 7.70 -27.64
C GLU A 168 -1.78 6.83 -27.14
N VAL A 169 -0.77 7.41 -26.46
CA VAL A 169 0.33 6.63 -25.88
C VAL A 169 -0.10 5.82 -24.66
N ASN A 170 -1.06 6.31 -23.87
CA ASN A 170 -1.65 5.56 -22.75
C ASN A 170 -2.42 4.33 -23.27
N ASP A 171 -3.30 4.50 -24.27
CA ASP A 171 -4.00 3.39 -24.92
C ASP A 171 -3.02 2.36 -25.51
N ARG A 172 -1.94 2.85 -26.14
CA ARG A 172 -0.88 2.00 -26.67
C ARG A 172 -0.13 1.24 -25.57
N ARG A 173 0.09 1.88 -24.42
CA ARG A 173 0.73 1.25 -23.26
C ARG A 173 -0.15 0.13 -22.72
N ASP A 174 -1.45 0.33 -22.65
CA ASP A 174 -2.41 -0.70 -22.25
C ASP A 174 -2.42 -1.87 -23.23
N GLU A 175 -2.32 -1.62 -24.54
CA GLU A 175 -2.18 -2.67 -25.55
C GLU A 175 -0.87 -3.46 -25.38
N ILE A 176 0.25 -2.79 -25.13
CA ILE A 176 1.54 -3.45 -24.87
C ILE A 176 1.44 -4.35 -23.63
N LEU A 177 0.84 -3.84 -22.54
CA LEU A 177 0.64 -4.60 -21.31
C LEU A 177 -0.28 -5.80 -21.54
N HIS A 178 -1.33 -5.66 -22.35
CA HIS A 178 -2.21 -6.76 -22.71
C HIS A 178 -1.48 -7.87 -23.45
N VAL A 179 -0.70 -7.52 -24.48
CA VAL A 179 0.10 -8.48 -25.26
C VAL A 179 1.11 -9.20 -24.35
N GLU A 180 1.79 -8.48 -23.47
CA GLU A 180 2.86 -9.04 -22.63
C GLU A 180 2.34 -9.89 -21.47
N LYS A 181 1.38 -9.38 -20.72
CA LYS A 181 0.87 -10.06 -19.53
C LYS A 181 -0.15 -11.14 -19.86
N THR A 182 -0.97 -10.93 -20.89
CA THR A 182 -2.09 -11.84 -21.20
C THR A 182 -1.71 -12.81 -22.30
N GLU A 183 -1.38 -12.31 -23.49
CA GLU A 183 -1.18 -13.18 -24.67
C GLU A 183 0.13 -13.98 -24.56
N ILE A 184 1.25 -13.29 -24.35
CA ILE A 184 2.57 -13.92 -24.13
C ILE A 184 2.56 -14.72 -22.83
N GLY A 185 1.92 -14.21 -21.77
CA GLY A 185 1.74 -14.94 -20.52
C GLY A 185 1.06 -16.30 -20.70
N ALA A 186 -0.01 -16.36 -21.51
CA ALA A 186 -0.71 -17.60 -21.81
C ALA A 186 0.14 -18.59 -22.62
N ILE A 187 0.96 -18.10 -23.57
CA ILE A 187 1.91 -18.94 -24.32
C ILE A 187 2.95 -19.54 -23.36
N ASN A 188 3.53 -18.72 -22.49
CA ASN A 188 4.55 -19.15 -21.54
C ASN A 188 4.03 -20.25 -20.61
N GLU A 189 2.78 -20.14 -20.14
CA GLU A 189 2.17 -21.18 -19.32
C GLU A 189 1.93 -22.48 -20.12
N ARG A 190 1.53 -22.40 -21.39
CA ARG A 190 1.42 -23.59 -22.26
C ARG A 190 2.77 -24.26 -22.52
N ILE A 191 3.80 -23.49 -22.84
CA ILE A 191 5.17 -23.99 -23.00
C ILE A 191 5.63 -24.70 -21.72
N ARG A 192 5.40 -24.09 -20.56
CA ARG A 192 5.73 -24.69 -19.25
C ARG A 192 5.00 -26.01 -19.02
N GLN A 193 3.72 -26.12 -19.38
CA GLN A 193 2.97 -27.37 -19.29
C GLN A 193 3.54 -28.46 -20.22
N PHE A 194 3.97 -28.10 -21.43
CA PHE A 194 4.63 -29.03 -22.34
C PHE A 194 6.00 -29.48 -21.81
N GLU A 195 6.80 -28.59 -21.22
CA GLU A 195 8.06 -28.95 -20.57
C GLU A 195 7.87 -29.91 -19.40
N LEU A 196 6.84 -29.68 -18.57
CA LEU A 196 6.47 -30.60 -17.49
C LEU A 196 6.04 -31.97 -18.04
N THR A 197 5.34 -31.99 -19.17
CA THR A 197 4.95 -33.23 -19.86
C THR A 197 6.18 -34.02 -20.35
N ILE A 198 7.17 -33.33 -20.94
CA ILE A 198 8.44 -33.96 -21.34
C ILE A 198 9.14 -34.57 -20.12
N ARG A 199 9.29 -33.79 -19.03
CA ARG A 199 9.90 -34.29 -17.78
C ARG A 199 9.13 -35.48 -17.18
N GLY A 200 7.80 -35.51 -17.34
CA GLY A 200 6.97 -36.65 -16.95
C GLY A 200 7.29 -37.90 -17.77
N LEU A 201 7.32 -37.77 -19.10
CA LEU A 201 7.65 -38.86 -20.03
C LEU A 201 9.06 -39.40 -19.85
N GLU A 202 10.03 -38.55 -19.54
CA GLU A 202 11.42 -38.95 -19.26
C GLU A 202 11.56 -39.81 -17.99
N ARG A 203 10.66 -39.63 -17.01
CA ARG A 203 10.66 -40.34 -15.72
C ARG A 203 9.82 -41.60 -15.71
N ASP A 204 9.01 -41.80 -16.75
CA ASP A 204 8.15 -42.97 -16.89
C ASP A 204 8.99 -44.16 -17.40
N GLU A 205 9.25 -45.12 -16.51
CA GLU A 205 10.04 -46.32 -16.78
C GLU A 205 9.22 -47.39 -17.53
N ASP A 206 7.88 -47.27 -17.56
CA ASP A 206 6.98 -48.25 -18.17
C ASP A 206 6.83 -48.06 -19.69
N ILE A 207 7.30 -46.93 -20.23
CA ILE A 207 7.22 -46.61 -21.66
C ILE A 207 8.46 -47.12 -22.40
N VAL A 208 8.24 -47.86 -23.50
CA VAL A 208 9.30 -48.31 -24.41
C VAL A 208 10.10 -47.10 -24.94
N PRO A 209 11.45 -47.12 -24.92
CA PRO A 209 12.27 -45.96 -25.29
C PRO A 209 11.94 -45.32 -26.64
N THR A 210 11.65 -46.12 -27.67
CA THR A 210 11.31 -45.62 -29.01
C THR A 210 9.97 -44.87 -29.04
N ASP A 211 8.96 -45.36 -28.32
CA ASP A 211 7.66 -44.68 -28.21
C ASP A 211 7.75 -43.43 -27.35
N ARG A 212 8.61 -43.45 -26.33
CA ARG A 212 8.92 -42.28 -25.50
C ARG A 212 9.54 -41.17 -26.32
N ASP A 213 10.56 -41.47 -27.12
CA ASP A 213 11.24 -40.47 -27.95
C ASP A 213 10.29 -39.87 -29.00
N ALA A 214 9.43 -40.69 -29.62
CA ALA A 214 8.40 -40.21 -30.54
C ALA A 214 7.39 -39.27 -29.85
N LYS A 215 6.93 -39.60 -28.64
CA LYS A 215 6.04 -38.74 -27.84
C LYS A 215 6.72 -37.44 -27.43
N ILE A 216 7.97 -37.50 -27.00
CA ILE A 216 8.77 -36.30 -26.64
C ILE A 216 8.92 -35.41 -27.86
N GLN A 217 9.24 -35.96 -29.03
CA GLN A 217 9.38 -35.18 -30.26
C GLN A 217 8.05 -34.50 -30.64
N ALA A 218 6.93 -35.22 -30.55
CA ALA A 218 5.61 -34.62 -30.81
C ALA A 218 5.27 -33.45 -29.85
N VAL A 219 5.75 -33.49 -28.59
CA VAL A 219 5.59 -32.37 -27.65
C VAL A 219 6.57 -31.23 -27.99
N ARG A 220 7.79 -31.53 -28.41
CA ARG A 220 8.75 -30.51 -28.88
C ARG A 220 8.23 -29.77 -30.11
N ASP A 221 7.58 -30.46 -31.04
CA ASP A 221 6.98 -29.83 -32.21
C ASP A 221 5.86 -28.85 -31.82
N LYS A 222 5.09 -29.15 -30.76
CA LYS A 222 4.11 -28.22 -30.18
C LYS A 222 4.77 -27.01 -29.54
N ILE A 223 5.87 -27.20 -28.80
CA ILE A 223 6.64 -26.08 -28.23
C ILE A 223 7.17 -25.17 -29.35
N ALA A 224 7.68 -25.76 -30.44
CA ALA A 224 8.17 -24.99 -31.60
C ALA A 224 7.05 -24.16 -32.26
N ALA A 225 5.83 -24.69 -32.34
CA ALA A 225 4.67 -23.94 -32.82
C ALA A 225 4.33 -22.74 -31.91
N GLU A 226 4.27 -22.96 -30.59
CA GLU A 226 4.02 -21.89 -29.61
C GLU A 226 5.14 -20.83 -29.60
N GLN A 227 6.39 -21.23 -29.85
CA GLN A 227 7.52 -20.30 -30.01
C GLN A 227 7.33 -19.38 -31.22
N GLY A 228 6.79 -19.88 -32.33
CA GLY A 228 6.47 -19.08 -33.50
C GLY A 228 5.42 -18.00 -33.20
N ASP A 229 4.37 -18.34 -32.45
CA ASP A 229 3.35 -17.38 -32.02
C ASP A 229 3.92 -16.35 -31.03
N TYR A 230 4.77 -16.79 -30.11
CA TYR A 230 5.49 -15.90 -29.19
C TYR A 230 6.33 -14.85 -29.94
N GLU A 231 7.08 -15.26 -30.96
CA GLU A 231 7.92 -14.36 -31.74
C GLU A 231 7.09 -13.28 -32.45
N GLN A 232 5.90 -13.64 -32.98
CA GLN A 232 4.99 -12.68 -33.60
C GLN A 232 4.48 -11.64 -32.60
N LEU A 233 4.05 -12.08 -31.41
CA LEU A 233 3.57 -11.18 -30.37
C LEU A 233 4.69 -10.31 -29.79
N ALA A 234 5.89 -10.86 -29.62
CA ALA A 234 7.07 -10.11 -29.21
C ALA A 234 7.44 -9.02 -30.24
N ALA A 235 7.33 -9.34 -31.54
CA ALA A 235 7.53 -8.36 -32.60
C ALA A 235 6.45 -7.26 -32.58
N LYS A 236 5.17 -7.62 -32.35
CA LYS A 236 4.07 -6.66 -32.19
C LYS A 236 4.31 -5.72 -31.02
N ALA A 237 4.63 -6.25 -29.84
CA ALA A 237 4.90 -5.46 -28.64
C ALA A 237 6.09 -4.51 -28.85
N LYS A 238 7.17 -4.99 -29.50
CA LYS A 238 8.31 -4.16 -29.88
C LYS A 238 7.92 -3.03 -30.82
N ALA A 239 7.15 -3.31 -31.88
CA ALA A 239 6.70 -2.29 -32.82
C ALA A 239 5.85 -1.20 -32.14
N LEU A 240 4.98 -1.58 -31.19
CA LEU A 240 4.19 -0.62 -30.41
C LEU A 240 5.09 0.26 -29.51
N ARG A 241 6.11 -0.32 -28.88
CA ARG A 241 7.09 0.44 -28.07
C ARG A 241 7.91 1.41 -28.91
N ASP A 242 8.31 1.00 -30.12
CA ASP A 242 9.05 1.87 -31.02
C ASP A 242 8.19 3.08 -31.43
N LYS A 243 6.89 2.88 -31.67
CA LYS A 243 5.96 3.98 -31.93
C LYS A 243 5.79 4.96 -30.77
N GLN A 244 5.98 4.52 -29.51
CA GLN A 244 5.91 5.43 -28.35
C GLN A 244 7.04 6.49 -28.36
N LYS A 245 8.11 6.26 -29.12
CA LYS A 245 9.28 7.14 -29.22
C LYS A 245 9.21 8.15 -30.36
N GLU A 246 8.22 8.03 -31.24
CA GLU A 246 8.11 8.84 -32.47
C GLU A 246 7.81 10.31 -32.20
N HIS A 247 6.97 10.60 -31.22
CA HIS A 247 6.61 11.95 -30.82
C HIS A 247 7.48 12.41 -29.65
N GLN A 248 8.00 13.63 -29.71
CA GLN A 248 8.88 14.20 -28.68
C GLN A 248 8.28 15.51 -28.15
N LEU A 249 8.36 15.70 -26.84
CA LEU A 249 8.10 16.99 -26.19
C LEU A 249 9.43 17.63 -25.83
N LYS A 250 9.69 18.81 -26.41
CA LYS A 250 10.75 19.69 -25.96
C LYS A 250 10.20 20.66 -24.93
N TYR A 251 10.90 20.77 -23.81
CA TYR A 251 10.53 21.62 -22.70
C TYR A 251 11.76 22.22 -22.01
N ARG A 252 11.54 23.31 -21.29
CA ARG A 252 12.57 24.04 -20.55
C ARG A 252 12.23 24.05 -19.07
N LEU A 253 13.19 23.72 -18.23
CA LEU A 253 13.08 23.83 -16.78
C LEU A 253 13.23 25.28 -16.33
N ALA A 254 12.76 25.58 -15.13
CA ALA A 254 12.94 26.91 -14.52
C ALA A 254 14.43 27.27 -14.34
N SER A 255 15.31 26.27 -14.21
CA SER A 255 16.77 26.44 -14.19
C SER A 255 17.35 26.94 -15.52
N GLY A 256 16.58 26.86 -16.61
CA GLY A 256 16.99 27.17 -17.97
C GLY A 256 17.45 25.95 -18.79
N GLU A 257 17.56 24.77 -18.17
CA GLU A 257 17.90 23.53 -18.87
C GLU A 257 16.80 23.11 -19.86
N GLU A 258 17.15 22.86 -21.12
CA GLU A 258 16.24 22.33 -22.14
C GLU A 258 16.37 20.81 -22.26
N LYS A 259 15.22 20.14 -22.34
CA LYS A 259 15.12 18.69 -22.47
C LYS A 259 14.16 18.31 -23.59
N SER A 260 14.42 17.16 -24.19
CA SER A 260 13.55 16.51 -25.17
C SER A 260 13.26 15.11 -24.67
N GLN A 261 11.98 14.79 -24.50
CA GLN A 261 11.55 13.48 -24.00
C GLN A 261 10.44 12.90 -24.88
N PRO A 262 10.43 11.58 -25.16
CA PRO A 262 9.32 10.92 -25.82
C PRO A 262 7.97 11.21 -25.14
N ILE A 263 6.91 11.42 -25.93
CA ILE A 263 5.55 11.55 -25.38
C ILE A 263 5.14 10.26 -24.65
N GLY A 264 5.65 9.12 -25.09
CA GLY A 264 5.44 7.82 -24.46
C GLY A 264 5.92 7.69 -23.02
N ASP A 265 6.70 8.65 -22.50
CA ASP A 265 7.13 8.64 -21.11
C ASP A 265 6.19 9.43 -20.18
N PHE A 266 5.24 10.19 -20.74
CA PHE A 266 4.26 10.95 -19.99
C PHE A 266 2.98 10.14 -19.76
N VAL A 267 2.28 10.46 -18.68
CA VAL A 267 1.08 9.75 -18.22
C VAL A 267 -0.10 10.71 -18.20
N TYR A 268 0.08 11.83 -17.52
CA TYR A 268 -0.95 12.85 -17.33
C TYR A 268 -0.28 14.22 -17.20
N PHE A 269 -1.01 15.29 -17.50
CA PHE A 269 -0.50 16.64 -17.27
C PHE A 269 -1.63 17.65 -16.98
N TYR A 270 -1.25 18.70 -16.25
CA TYR A 270 -2.13 19.82 -15.95
C TYR A 270 -1.33 21.12 -15.74
N GLN A 271 -2.01 22.26 -15.79
CA GLN A 271 -1.41 23.58 -15.61
C GLN A 271 -1.82 24.17 -14.26
N PRO A 272 -1.05 23.94 -13.17
CA PRO A 272 -1.49 24.19 -11.79
C PRO A 272 -2.00 25.61 -11.53
N ASN A 273 -1.34 26.60 -12.13
CA ASN A 273 -1.57 28.02 -11.86
C ASN A 273 -2.69 28.63 -12.73
N GLN A 274 -3.22 27.87 -13.70
CA GLN A 274 -4.32 28.30 -14.58
C GLN A 274 -5.66 27.64 -14.21
N LEU A 275 -5.65 26.66 -13.31
CA LEU A 275 -6.84 25.93 -12.90
C LEU A 275 -7.69 26.73 -11.92
N GLY A 276 -8.94 27.01 -12.33
CA GLY A 276 -10.00 27.37 -11.39
C GLY A 276 -10.41 26.19 -10.49
N VAL A 277 -11.32 26.43 -9.55
CA VAL A 277 -11.75 25.43 -8.56
C VAL A 277 -12.29 24.15 -9.21
N PHE A 278 -13.09 24.26 -10.28
CA PHE A 278 -13.60 23.09 -11.01
C PHE A 278 -12.51 22.32 -11.75
N GLY A 279 -11.51 23.01 -12.29
CA GLY A 279 -10.34 22.37 -12.90
C GLY A 279 -9.52 21.59 -11.88
N LYS A 280 -9.29 22.18 -10.70
CA LYS A 280 -8.61 21.50 -9.58
C LYS A 280 -9.38 20.27 -9.11
N LEU A 281 -10.71 20.35 -9.03
CA LEU A 281 -11.55 19.21 -8.69
C LEU A 281 -11.44 18.09 -9.74
N GLY A 282 -11.38 18.43 -11.03
CA GLY A 282 -11.18 17.47 -12.12
C GLY A 282 -9.85 16.71 -11.99
N VAL A 283 -8.76 17.44 -11.75
CA VAL A 283 -7.43 16.84 -11.52
C VAL A 283 -7.43 15.97 -10.25
N PHE A 284 -8.05 16.45 -9.17
CA PHE A 284 -8.20 15.68 -7.93
C PHE A 284 -8.91 14.34 -8.19
N CYS A 285 -10.05 14.35 -8.89
CA CYS A 285 -10.80 13.14 -9.20
C CYS A 285 -9.98 12.18 -10.08
N HIS A 286 -9.24 12.71 -11.06
CA HIS A 286 -8.35 11.92 -11.90
C HIS A 286 -7.27 11.23 -11.07
N GLN A 287 -6.53 11.99 -10.26
CA GLN A 287 -5.40 11.47 -9.49
C GLN A 287 -5.84 10.52 -8.37
N PHE A 288 -6.98 10.77 -7.74
CA PHE A 288 -7.59 9.84 -6.79
C PHE A 288 -8.02 8.53 -7.47
N TRP A 289 -8.66 8.62 -8.65
CA TRP A 289 -9.08 7.43 -9.39
C TRP A 289 -7.87 6.62 -9.84
N GLU A 290 -6.87 7.26 -10.45
CA GLU A 290 -5.61 6.61 -10.84
C GLU A 290 -4.94 5.92 -9.66
N PHE A 291 -4.84 6.59 -8.50
CA PHE A 291 -4.30 5.98 -7.30
C PHE A 291 -5.06 4.72 -6.85
N VAL A 292 -6.39 4.68 -6.98
CA VAL A 292 -7.20 3.53 -6.56
C VAL A 292 -7.22 2.41 -7.62
N SER A 293 -7.21 2.74 -8.91
CA SER A 293 -7.43 1.79 -10.00
C SER A 293 -6.18 1.32 -10.73
N ALA A 294 -5.09 2.09 -10.72
CA ALA A 294 -3.87 1.76 -11.45
C ALA A 294 -2.97 0.78 -10.68
N GLU A 295 -2.00 0.23 -11.40
CA GLU A 295 -0.93 -0.58 -10.84
C GLU A 295 0.21 0.29 -10.27
N PRO A 296 0.99 -0.22 -9.31
CA PRO A 296 2.12 0.52 -8.76
C PRO A 296 3.27 0.63 -9.76
N ARG A 297 3.94 1.78 -9.76
CA ARG A 297 5.14 2.10 -10.56
C ARG A 297 6.30 2.48 -9.64
N GLU A 298 7.52 2.50 -10.17
CA GLU A 298 8.73 3.01 -9.49
C GLU A 298 8.87 2.49 -8.04
N ALA A 299 8.86 1.16 -7.86
CA ALA A 299 8.94 0.53 -6.53
C ALA A 299 7.84 0.96 -5.53
N ASN A 300 6.62 1.19 -6.02
CA ASN A 300 5.46 1.69 -5.27
C ASN A 300 5.60 3.16 -4.81
N THR A 301 6.46 3.96 -5.47
CA THR A 301 6.53 5.40 -5.20
C THR A 301 5.60 6.22 -6.08
N GLU A 302 5.18 5.68 -7.23
CA GLU A 302 4.25 6.32 -8.17
C GLU A 302 3.17 5.32 -8.60
N GLY A 303 2.12 5.78 -9.29
CA GLY A 303 1.02 4.91 -9.76
C GLY A 303 -0.02 4.57 -8.69
N GLY A 304 -0.69 3.42 -8.85
CA GLY A 304 -1.85 3.05 -8.03
C GLY A 304 -1.64 1.87 -7.08
N ILE A 305 -2.62 1.65 -6.21
CA ILE A 305 -2.63 0.62 -5.16
C ILE A 305 -3.67 -0.49 -5.41
N PHE A 306 -4.20 -0.59 -6.64
CA PHE A 306 -5.28 -1.53 -6.96
C PHE A 306 -4.95 -2.99 -6.60
N PRO A 307 -3.77 -3.55 -6.98
CA PRO A 307 -3.46 -4.94 -6.64
C PRO A 307 -3.41 -5.21 -5.13
N ALA A 308 -2.98 -4.23 -4.33
CA ALA A 308 -2.93 -4.33 -2.88
C ALA A 308 -4.35 -4.35 -2.27
N ILE A 309 -5.22 -3.45 -2.73
CA ILE A 309 -6.63 -3.42 -2.30
C ILE A 309 -7.32 -4.74 -2.66
N PHE A 310 -7.19 -5.17 -3.91
CA PHE A 310 -7.80 -6.40 -4.39
C PHE A 310 -7.28 -7.63 -3.63
N GLY A 311 -5.96 -7.73 -3.45
CA GLY A 311 -5.33 -8.81 -2.70
C GLY A 311 -5.83 -8.87 -1.25
N THR A 312 -5.84 -7.75 -0.53
CA THR A 312 -6.37 -7.71 0.85
C THR A 312 -7.85 -8.06 0.89
N PHE A 313 -8.65 -7.55 -0.04
CA PHE A 313 -10.09 -7.84 -0.11
C PHE A 313 -10.37 -9.32 -0.35
N VAL A 314 -9.75 -9.92 -1.38
CA VAL A 314 -9.91 -11.34 -1.71
C VAL A 314 -9.44 -12.22 -0.56
N MET A 315 -8.28 -11.93 0.04
CA MET A 315 -7.78 -12.69 1.19
C MET A 315 -8.72 -12.58 2.39
N THR A 316 -9.26 -11.40 2.68
CA THR A 316 -10.24 -11.21 3.77
C THR A 316 -11.51 -12.02 3.53
N ILE A 317 -12.07 -11.97 2.32
CA ILE A 317 -13.27 -12.76 1.97
C ILE A 317 -12.98 -14.24 2.02
N LEU A 318 -11.85 -14.69 1.45
CA LEU A 318 -11.47 -16.10 1.46
C LEU A 318 -11.33 -16.63 2.88
N MET A 319 -10.66 -15.87 3.76
CA MET A 319 -10.55 -16.22 5.18
C MET A 319 -11.92 -16.26 5.86
N ALA A 320 -12.78 -15.26 5.62
CA ALA A 320 -14.12 -15.23 6.21
C ALA A 320 -14.96 -16.44 5.75
N VAL A 321 -14.96 -16.77 4.46
CA VAL A 321 -15.74 -17.88 3.89
C VAL A 321 -15.20 -19.23 4.34
N MET A 322 -13.89 -19.41 4.43
CA MET A 322 -13.28 -20.68 4.83
C MET A 322 -13.34 -20.92 6.35
N VAL A 323 -13.06 -19.88 7.15
CA VAL A 323 -12.92 -20.02 8.62
C VAL A 323 -14.26 -19.87 9.33
N SER A 324 -15.14 -18.96 8.90
CA SER A 324 -16.37 -18.64 9.63
C SER A 324 -17.34 -19.82 9.75
N PRO A 325 -17.65 -20.58 8.68
CA PRO A 325 -18.56 -21.73 8.79
C PRO A 325 -18.02 -22.79 9.76
N LEU A 326 -16.73 -23.10 9.70
CA LEU A 326 -16.08 -24.05 10.61
C LEU A 326 -16.14 -23.54 12.06
N GLY A 327 -15.88 -22.25 12.28
CA GLY A 327 -15.97 -21.62 13.60
C GLY A 327 -17.39 -21.64 14.17
N VAL A 328 -18.40 -21.32 13.35
CA VAL A 328 -19.82 -21.34 13.76
C VAL A 328 -20.28 -22.76 14.06
N ILE A 329 -19.95 -23.74 13.22
CA ILE A 329 -20.31 -25.15 13.44
C ILE A 329 -19.65 -25.66 14.73
N ALA A 330 -18.36 -25.37 14.94
CA ALA A 330 -17.65 -25.73 16.17
C ALA A 330 -18.29 -25.09 17.41
N ALA A 331 -18.68 -23.81 17.32
CA ALA A 331 -19.34 -23.11 18.41
C ALA A 331 -20.72 -23.70 18.75
N ILE A 332 -21.54 -24.01 17.73
CA ILE A 332 -22.85 -24.66 17.91
C ILE A 332 -22.66 -26.05 18.52
N TYR A 333 -21.74 -26.86 17.99
CA TYR A 333 -21.47 -28.19 18.51
C TYR A 333 -21.03 -28.15 19.98
N LEU A 334 -20.07 -27.30 20.32
CA LEU A 334 -19.56 -27.17 21.69
C LEU A 334 -20.60 -26.63 22.68
N ARG A 335 -21.56 -25.84 22.21
CA ARG A 335 -22.59 -25.24 23.05
C ARG A 335 -23.81 -26.13 23.24
N GLU A 336 -24.28 -26.76 22.17
CA GLU A 336 -25.59 -27.42 22.14
C GLU A 336 -25.49 -28.94 22.21
N TYR A 337 -24.48 -29.54 21.58
CA TYR A 337 -24.39 -31.00 21.41
C TYR A 337 -23.32 -31.65 22.31
N ALA A 338 -22.25 -30.92 22.62
CA ALA A 338 -21.13 -31.47 23.36
C ALA A 338 -21.48 -31.66 24.84
N LYS A 339 -21.50 -32.92 25.29
CA LYS A 339 -21.67 -33.26 26.70
C LYS A 339 -20.45 -32.79 27.51
N GLN A 340 -20.69 -32.17 28.67
CA GLN A 340 -19.61 -31.72 29.55
C GLN A 340 -18.71 -32.92 29.94
N GLY A 341 -17.41 -32.75 29.75
CA GLY A 341 -16.40 -33.77 30.02
C GLY A 341 -15.00 -33.27 29.68
N LEU A 342 -14.00 -34.15 29.91
CA LEU A 342 -12.58 -33.83 29.76
C LEU A 342 -12.22 -33.29 28.37
N MET A 343 -12.80 -33.85 27.30
CA MET A 343 -12.56 -33.37 25.93
C MET A 343 -13.01 -31.92 25.71
N VAL A 344 -14.20 -31.56 26.18
CA VAL A 344 -14.74 -30.18 26.05
C VAL A 344 -13.93 -29.19 26.89
N GLN A 345 -13.47 -29.62 28.08
CA GLN A 345 -12.58 -28.82 28.91
C GLN A 345 -11.23 -28.54 28.20
N ILE A 346 -10.61 -29.56 27.60
CA ILE A 346 -9.37 -29.39 26.84
C ILE A 346 -9.57 -28.42 25.68
N VAL A 347 -10.61 -28.64 24.86
CA VAL A 347 -10.87 -27.75 23.71
C VAL A 347 -11.08 -26.31 24.16
N ARG A 348 -11.83 -26.07 25.25
CA ARG A 348 -12.05 -24.72 25.78
C ARG A 348 -10.77 -24.07 26.29
N ILE A 349 -9.89 -24.83 26.95
CA ILE A 349 -8.56 -24.36 27.38
C ILE A 349 -7.72 -24.00 26.15
N CYS A 350 -7.68 -24.86 25.13
CA CYS A 350 -6.95 -24.59 23.89
C CYS A 350 -7.45 -23.33 23.18
N VAL A 351 -8.76 -23.14 23.06
CA VAL A 351 -9.35 -21.94 22.42
C VAL A 351 -9.02 -20.67 23.21
N ASN A 352 -9.17 -20.70 24.54
CA ASN A 352 -8.82 -19.56 25.39
C ASN A 352 -7.33 -19.22 25.32
N ASN A 353 -6.46 -20.24 25.30
CA ASN A 353 -5.02 -20.06 25.11
C ASN A 353 -4.70 -19.48 23.74
N LEU A 354 -5.33 -19.99 22.67
CA LEU A 354 -5.14 -19.51 21.30
C LEU A 354 -5.55 -18.03 21.16
N ALA A 355 -6.64 -17.63 21.81
CA ALA A 355 -7.10 -16.24 21.84
C ALA A 355 -6.17 -15.30 22.64
N GLY A 356 -5.38 -15.84 23.57
CA GLY A 356 -4.44 -15.10 24.41
C GLY A 356 -3.02 -15.00 23.84
N VAL A 357 -2.68 -15.74 22.78
CA VAL A 357 -1.34 -15.69 22.17
C VAL A 357 -1.23 -14.44 21.28
N PRO A 358 -0.14 -13.63 21.42
CA PRO A 358 0.09 -12.49 20.55
C PRO A 358 0.18 -12.88 19.07
N SER A 359 -0.43 -12.10 18.18
CA SER A 359 -0.49 -12.39 16.73
C SER A 359 0.88 -12.55 16.07
N ILE A 360 1.91 -11.84 16.57
CA ILE A 360 3.29 -11.97 16.07
C ILE A 360 3.85 -13.39 16.25
N VAL A 361 3.46 -14.09 17.32
CA VAL A 361 3.90 -15.46 17.59
C VAL A 361 3.31 -16.40 16.56
N PHE A 362 2.02 -16.25 16.22
CA PHE A 362 1.40 -17.03 15.14
C PHE A 362 2.04 -16.73 13.78
N GLY A 363 2.40 -15.48 13.50
CA GLY A 363 3.08 -15.10 12.26
C GLY A 363 4.44 -15.79 12.10
N VAL A 364 5.30 -15.70 13.13
CA VAL A 364 6.63 -16.32 13.10
C VAL A 364 6.54 -17.85 13.09
N PHE A 365 5.64 -18.43 13.88
CA PHE A 365 5.37 -19.88 13.84
C PHE A 365 4.90 -20.32 12.45
N GLY A 366 3.97 -19.58 11.83
CA GLY A 366 3.46 -19.86 10.50
C GLY A 366 4.56 -19.88 9.44
N LEU A 367 5.45 -18.88 9.45
CA LEU A 367 6.62 -18.84 8.58
C LEU A 367 7.54 -20.06 8.80
N GLY A 368 7.90 -20.34 10.06
CA GLY A 368 8.79 -21.45 10.38
C GLY A 368 8.21 -22.83 10.04
N PHE A 369 6.93 -23.07 10.35
CA PHE A 369 6.27 -24.34 10.13
C PHE A 369 5.88 -24.56 8.66
N PHE A 370 5.12 -23.63 8.07
CA PHE A 370 4.57 -23.83 6.72
C PHE A 370 5.58 -23.55 5.62
N VAL A 371 6.42 -22.52 5.74
CA VAL A 371 7.38 -22.16 4.68
C VAL A 371 8.66 -22.98 4.82
N TYR A 372 9.35 -22.86 5.96
CA TYR A 372 10.66 -23.52 6.11
C TYR A 372 10.55 -25.03 6.39
N GLY A 373 9.52 -25.46 7.13
CA GLY A 373 9.29 -26.87 7.41
C GLY A 373 8.62 -27.60 6.24
N VAL A 374 7.32 -27.37 6.06
CA VAL A 374 6.49 -28.07 5.07
C VAL A 374 6.88 -27.70 3.65
N GLY A 375 6.99 -26.40 3.33
CA GLY A 375 7.37 -25.92 2.00
C GLY A 375 8.77 -26.41 1.60
N GLY A 376 9.75 -26.26 2.48
CA GLY A 376 11.10 -26.80 2.26
C GLY A 376 11.15 -28.30 1.97
N PHE A 377 10.29 -29.10 2.62
CA PHE A 377 10.16 -30.54 2.33
C PHE A 377 9.51 -30.82 0.97
N ILE A 378 8.45 -30.08 0.62
CA ILE A 378 7.75 -30.23 -0.67
C ILE A 378 8.69 -29.85 -1.83
N ASP A 379 9.42 -28.74 -1.70
CA ASP A 379 10.30 -28.21 -2.75
C ASP A 379 11.61 -29.01 -2.88
N GLY A 380 12.15 -29.53 -1.76
CA GLY A 380 13.40 -30.28 -1.72
C GLY A 380 13.27 -31.80 -1.96
N GLY A 381 12.06 -32.35 -1.86
CA GLY A 381 11.79 -33.79 -1.93
C GLY A 381 12.46 -34.60 -0.80
N PRO A 382 12.51 -35.94 -0.91
CA PRO A 382 13.02 -36.83 0.16
C PRO A 382 14.49 -36.62 0.57
N LYS A 383 15.24 -35.80 -0.17
CA LYS A 383 16.66 -35.49 0.10
C LYS A 383 16.84 -34.45 1.19
N HIS A 384 15.80 -33.69 1.53
CA HIS A 384 15.74 -32.80 2.69
C HIS A 384 14.65 -33.30 3.64
N PRO A 385 14.93 -34.31 4.49
CA PRO A 385 13.93 -34.82 5.42
C PRO A 385 13.44 -33.71 6.33
N LEU A 386 12.14 -33.74 6.68
CA LEU A 386 11.56 -32.81 7.64
C LEU A 386 12.47 -32.74 8.88
N PRO A 387 12.85 -31.55 9.35
CA PRO A 387 13.65 -31.42 10.56
C PRO A 387 12.93 -32.17 11.70
N PRO A 388 13.68 -32.89 12.57
CA PRO A 388 13.12 -33.89 13.47
C PRO A 388 11.97 -33.31 14.29
N PHE A 389 10.88 -34.08 14.45
CA PHE A 389 9.62 -33.67 15.12
C PHE A 389 9.80 -32.99 16.50
N SER A 390 10.98 -33.10 17.11
CA SER A 390 11.38 -32.41 18.33
C SER A 390 11.24 -30.88 18.27
N TRP A 391 11.77 -30.17 17.25
CA TRP A 391 11.71 -28.70 17.24
C TRP A 391 10.27 -28.17 17.17
N MET A 392 9.38 -28.91 16.50
CA MET A 392 7.96 -28.59 16.43
C MET A 392 7.26 -28.80 17.77
N LEU A 393 7.61 -29.85 18.53
CA LEU A 393 7.17 -30.01 19.91
C LEU A 393 7.67 -28.89 20.82
N TRP A 394 8.90 -28.39 20.62
CA TRP A 394 9.42 -27.22 21.35
C TRP A 394 8.68 -25.93 20.97
N ALA A 395 8.36 -25.72 19.69
CA ALA A 395 7.57 -24.58 19.24
C ALA A 395 6.12 -24.64 19.76
N MET A 396 5.49 -25.82 19.71
CA MET A 396 4.14 -26.05 20.25
C MET A 396 4.10 -25.89 21.77
N THR A 397 5.12 -26.36 22.50
CA THR A 397 5.22 -26.16 23.95
C THR A 397 5.48 -24.69 24.30
N PHE A 398 6.25 -23.95 23.50
CA PHE A 398 6.41 -22.50 23.67
C PHE A 398 5.09 -21.74 23.47
N ILE A 399 4.32 -22.09 22.43
CA ILE A 399 3.01 -21.49 22.14
C ILE A 399 1.96 -21.87 23.19
N CYS A 400 1.97 -23.12 23.68
CA CYS A 400 1.08 -23.57 24.76
C CYS A 400 1.48 -23.03 26.13
N SER A 401 2.77 -22.75 26.38
CA SER A 401 3.26 -22.27 27.68
C SER A 401 3.19 -20.75 27.84
N ALA A 402 3.23 -19.98 26.76
CA ALA A 402 3.12 -18.52 26.82
C ALA A 402 1.82 -18.03 27.51
N PRO A 403 0.62 -18.61 27.25
CA PRO A 403 -0.60 -18.29 27.98
C PRO A 403 -0.59 -18.76 29.43
N ILE A 404 0.07 -19.90 29.72
CA ILE A 404 0.18 -20.44 31.09
C ILE A 404 1.09 -19.54 31.96
N ALA A 405 2.17 -19.00 31.39
CA ALA A 405 3.04 -18.05 32.08
C ALA A 405 2.33 -16.71 32.37
N ILE A 406 1.51 -16.22 31.44
CA ILE A 406 0.68 -15.02 31.62
C ILE A 406 -0.42 -15.28 32.66
N PHE A 407 -1.09 -16.44 32.60
CA PHE A 407 -2.09 -16.85 33.58
C PHE A 407 -1.49 -17.00 34.98
N LEU A 408 -0.32 -17.62 35.12
CA LEU A 408 0.40 -17.71 36.39
C LEU A 408 0.82 -16.32 36.90
N ALA A 409 1.32 -15.44 36.03
CA ALA A 409 1.67 -14.07 36.41
C ALA A 409 0.44 -13.26 36.90
N MET A 410 -0.75 -13.53 36.36
CA MET A 410 -2.00 -12.92 36.82
C MET A 410 -2.55 -13.56 38.11
N ASN A 411 -2.27 -14.85 38.36
CA ASN A 411 -2.80 -15.60 39.50
C ASN A 411 -1.87 -15.62 40.74
N TYR A 412 -0.63 -15.11 40.63
CA TYR A 412 0.26 -14.88 41.77
C TYR A 412 -0.05 -13.61 42.58
N GLY A 413 -1.15 -12.91 42.26
CA GLY A 413 -1.87 -12.05 43.21
C GLY A 413 -2.91 -12.88 43.98
N GLY A 414 -2.47 -13.56 45.05
CA GLY A 414 -3.25 -14.58 45.76
C GLY A 414 -4.58 -14.14 46.43
N PRO A 415 -5.36 -15.09 46.97
CA PRO A 415 -6.72 -14.89 47.43
C PRO A 415 -6.80 -14.26 48.85
N SER A 416 -7.45 -13.10 48.90
CA SER A 416 -8.21 -12.46 50.01
C SER A 416 -8.07 -12.97 51.46
N ALA A 417 -7.61 -12.09 52.36
CA ALA A 417 -8.18 -11.96 53.71
C ALA A 417 -8.02 -10.52 54.28
N ASN A 418 -9.17 -9.95 54.68
CA ASN A 418 -9.40 -8.85 55.63
C ASN A 418 -9.12 -7.37 55.28
N LEU A 419 -10.25 -6.67 55.13
CA LEU A 419 -10.66 -5.36 55.66
C LEU A 419 -9.62 -4.26 56.00
N SER A 420 -9.97 -3.08 55.47
CA SER A 420 -9.69 -1.73 55.98
C SER A 420 -8.30 -1.15 55.73
N LYS A 421 -8.18 -0.35 54.65
CA LYS A 421 -7.51 0.97 54.59
C LYS A 421 -7.65 1.54 53.16
N PRO A 422 -7.64 2.88 52.98
CA PRO A 422 -7.87 3.50 51.68
C PRO A 422 -6.60 3.38 50.83
N HIS A 423 -6.74 2.91 49.59
CA HIS A 423 -5.63 2.94 48.63
C HIS A 423 -5.49 4.34 48.01
N PRO A 424 -4.26 4.85 47.82
CA PRO A 424 -4.03 5.99 46.98
C PRO A 424 -4.16 5.60 45.51
N VAL A 425 -4.60 6.57 44.71
CA VAL A 425 -4.65 6.58 43.26
C VAL A 425 -3.29 6.20 42.66
N ILE A 426 -3.27 5.25 41.73
CA ILE A 426 -2.21 5.14 40.73
C ILE A 426 -2.87 5.13 39.36
N VAL A 427 -2.50 6.15 38.60
CA VAL A 427 -2.81 6.44 37.20
C VAL A 427 -2.05 5.45 36.31
N PHE A 428 -2.73 4.88 35.32
CA PHE A 428 -2.23 4.70 33.95
C PHE A 428 -3.40 4.86 32.98
#